data_AF-G4HQ71-F1
#
_entry.id   AF-G4HQ71-F1
#
_cell.length_a   1.000
_cell.length_b   1.000
_cell.length_c   1.000
_cell.angle_alpha   90.00
_cell.angle_beta   90.00
_cell.angle_gamma   90.00
#
_symmetry.space_group_name_H-M   'P 1'
#
loop_
_entity.id
_entity.type
_entity.pdbx_description
1 polymer ?
#
loop_
_entity_poly.entity_id
_entity_poly.type
_entity_poly.pdbx_seq_one_letter_code
_entity_poly.pdbx_strand_id
1 'polypeptide(L)'
;MSWMELSSGMDISADIRQSVLRLLASIAIEEMALAHIINAEAEKLQYIAGTLHPGSNPPGDLSFPDYMAVQASARSLMEEVTMREMMLQMKFNQIAALLKD
;
A
#
# COMPACT_ATOMS: atom_id res chain seq x y z
N MET A 1 -23.04 -42.66 3.49
CA MET A 1 -22.12 -41.60 3.95
C MET A 1 -22.94 -40.34 4.18
N SER A 2 -23.08 -39.96 5.45
CA SER A 2 -23.91 -38.83 5.88
C SER A 2 -23.15 -37.53 5.68
N TRP A 3 -23.82 -36.47 5.22
CA TRP A 3 -23.27 -35.12 5.13
C TRP A 3 -22.72 -34.59 6.47
N MET A 4 -23.08 -35.22 7.59
CA MET A 4 -22.57 -34.92 8.93
C MET A 4 -21.12 -35.38 9.17
N GLU A 5 -20.58 -36.33 8.40
CA GLU A 5 -19.18 -36.76 8.56
C GLU A 5 -18.19 -35.84 7.83
N LEU A 6 -18.64 -35.04 6.87
CA LEU A 6 -17.80 -34.04 6.19
C LEU A 6 -17.62 -32.76 7.00
N SER A 7 -18.54 -32.44 7.94
CA SER A 7 -18.43 -31.24 8.76
C SER A 7 -17.69 -31.45 10.09
N SER A 8 -17.35 -32.70 10.45
CA SER A 8 -16.73 -33.01 11.74
C SER A 8 -15.27 -32.53 11.87
N GLY A 9 -14.61 -32.23 10.75
CA GLY A 9 -13.25 -31.66 10.70
C GLY A 9 -13.17 -30.18 10.31
N MET A 10 -14.26 -29.58 9.83
CA MET A 10 -14.28 -28.20 9.35
C MET A 10 -15.21 -27.35 10.20
N ASP A 11 -14.63 -26.67 11.19
CA ASP A 11 -15.29 -25.55 11.86
C ASP A 11 -15.30 -24.36 10.89
N ILE A 12 -16.45 -24.19 10.22
CA ILE A 12 -16.69 -23.12 9.24
C ILE A 12 -16.47 -21.74 9.88
N SER A 13 -16.76 -21.57 11.17
CA SER A 13 -16.56 -20.28 11.86
C SER A 13 -15.07 -19.97 12.03
N ALA A 14 -14.27 -20.97 12.43
CA ALA A 14 -12.82 -20.83 12.54
C ALA A 14 -12.16 -20.52 11.18
N ASP A 15 -12.61 -21.17 10.10
CA ASP A 15 -12.07 -20.95 8.75
C ASP A 15 -12.43 -19.56 8.20
N ILE A 16 -13.64 -19.06 8.48
CA ILE A 16 -14.04 -17.68 8.14
C ILE A 16 -13.14 -16.68 8.86
N ARG A 17 -12.93 -16.83 10.18
CA ARG A 17 -12.07 -15.93 10.96
C ARG A 17 -10.64 -15.92 10.42
N GLN A 18 -10.10 -17.09 10.11
CA GLN A 18 -8.75 -17.20 9.55
C GLN A 18 -8.65 -16.58 8.15
N SER A 19 -9.71 -16.71 7.34
CA SER A 19 -9.79 -16.08 6.03
C SER A 19 -9.86 -14.56 6.12
N VAL A 20 -10.64 -14.00 7.05
CA VAL A 20 -10.70 -12.57 7.34
C VAL A 20 -9.32 -12.03 7.75
N LEU A 21 -8.63 -12.71 8.67
CA LEU A 21 -7.27 -12.30 9.09
C LEU A 21 -6.29 -12.31 7.91
N ARG A 22 -6.38 -13.29 7.01
CA ARG A 22 -5.54 -13.35 5.81
C ARG A 22 -5.81 -12.18 4.85
N LEU A 23 -7.06 -11.78 4.69
CA LEU A 23 -7.43 -10.62 3.86
C LEU A 23 -6.96 -9.30 4.49
N LEU A 24 -7.05 -9.15 5.81
CA LEU A 24 -6.49 -7.99 6.51
C LEU A 24 -4.97 -7.94 6.40
N ALA A 25 -4.30 -9.09 6.52
CA ALA A 25 -2.85 -9.17 6.32
C ALA A 25 -2.45 -8.79 4.88
N SER A 26 -3.23 -9.18 3.86
CA SER A 26 -2.93 -8.76 2.49
C SER A 26 -3.09 -7.25 2.29
N ILE A 27 -4.09 -6.62 2.94
CA ILE A 27 -4.23 -5.15 2.92
C ILE A 27 -3.01 -4.50 3.54
N ALA A 28 -2.57 -4.94 4.72
CA ALA A 28 -1.39 -4.38 5.38
C ALA A 28 -0.11 -4.50 4.52
N ILE A 29 0.04 -5.61 3.78
CA ILE A 29 1.16 -5.79 2.85
C ILE A 29 1.05 -4.82 1.66
N GLU A 30 -0.15 -4.62 1.12
CA GLU A 30 -0.38 -3.64 0.04
C GLU A 30 -0.08 -2.21 0.52
N GLU A 31 -0.52 -1.81 1.72
CA GLU A 31 -0.22 -0.51 2.35
C GLU A 31 1.28 -0.33 2.58
N MET A 32 1.97 -1.37 3.06
CA MET A 32 3.43 -1.35 3.22
C MET A 32 4.15 -1.14 1.87
N ALA A 33 3.68 -1.80 0.80
CA ALA A 33 4.22 -1.60 -0.54
C ALA A 33 4.01 -0.15 -1.03
N LEU A 34 2.83 0.42 -0.78
CA LEU A 34 2.54 1.82 -1.13
C LEU A 34 3.40 2.81 -0.33
N ALA A 35 3.66 2.53 0.95
CA ALA A 35 4.58 3.33 1.76
C ALA A 35 6.02 3.33 1.20
N HIS A 36 6.52 2.18 0.75
CA HIS A 36 7.82 2.11 0.09
C HIS A 36 7.87 2.90 -1.22
N ILE A 37 6.80 2.86 -2.00
CA ILE A 37 6.68 3.65 -3.24
C ILE A 37 6.70 5.14 -2.92
N ILE A 38 5.94 5.59 -1.91
CA ILE A 38 5.94 7.00 -1.48
C ILE A 38 7.35 7.42 -1.04
N ASN A 39 8.02 6.60 -0.23
CA ASN A 39 9.37 6.90 0.24
C ASN A 39 10.36 7.03 -0.93
N ALA A 40 10.28 6.15 -1.92
CA ALA A 40 11.15 6.21 -3.10
C ALA A 40 10.94 7.50 -3.92
N GLU A 41 9.71 7.98 -4.10
CA GLU A 41 9.46 9.27 -4.76
C GLU A 41 9.94 10.45 -3.90
N ALA A 42 9.79 10.38 -2.58
CA ALA A 42 10.33 11.40 -1.69
C ALA A 42 11.85 11.49 -1.80
N GLU A 43 12.55 10.35 -1.85
CA GLU A 43 14.01 10.29 -2.04
C GLU A 43 14.43 10.88 -3.40
N LYS A 44 13.68 10.68 -4.48
CA LYS A 44 13.95 11.33 -5.77
C LYS A 44 13.86 12.86 -5.68
N LEU A 45 12.84 13.37 -5.00
CA LEU A 45 12.67 14.81 -4.78
C LEU A 45 13.80 15.38 -3.90
N GLN A 46 14.17 14.65 -2.85
CA GLN A 46 15.28 15.03 -1.98
C GLN A 46 16.61 15.01 -2.73
N TYR A 47 16.82 14.06 -3.65
CA TYR A 47 18.02 13.98 -4.50
C TYR A 47 18.18 15.23 -5.35
N ILE A 48 17.15 15.62 -6.11
CA ILE A 48 17.22 16.83 -6.96
C ILE A 48 17.33 18.11 -6.13
N ALA A 49 16.72 18.13 -4.93
CA ALA A 49 16.81 19.27 -4.03
C ALA A 49 18.13 19.33 -3.23
N GLY A 50 18.98 18.28 -3.32
CA GLY A 50 20.21 18.19 -2.55
C GLY A 50 20.01 17.97 -1.05
N THR A 51 18.91 17.36 -0.63
CA THR A 51 18.56 17.16 0.79
C THR A 51 18.53 15.69 1.21
N LEU A 52 18.86 14.76 0.31
CA LEU A 52 18.73 13.31 0.54
C LEU A 52 19.50 12.80 1.76
N HIS A 53 20.70 13.33 1.99
CA HIS A 53 21.52 13.02 3.15
C HIS A 53 22.26 14.27 3.63
N PRO A 54 22.75 14.31 4.89
CA PRO A 54 23.62 15.39 5.35
C PRO A 54 24.81 15.61 4.40
N GLY A 55 24.98 16.85 3.93
CA GLY A 55 26.04 17.21 2.98
C GLY A 55 25.75 16.88 1.51
N SER A 56 24.54 16.42 1.19
CA SER A 56 24.08 16.33 -0.19
C SER A 56 23.98 17.74 -0.80
N ASN A 57 24.18 17.82 -2.12
CA ASN A 57 23.95 19.02 -2.90
C ASN A 57 23.13 18.63 -4.14
N PRO A 58 22.37 19.58 -4.73
CA PRO A 58 21.71 19.34 -6.00
C PRO A 58 22.73 18.90 -7.06
N PRO A 59 22.36 18.02 -8.01
CA PRO A 59 23.24 17.70 -9.13
C PRO A 59 23.50 18.96 -9.96
N GLY A 60 24.76 19.20 -10.32
CA GLY A 60 25.20 20.47 -10.93
C GLY A 60 24.61 20.78 -12.32
N ASP A 61 24.11 19.77 -13.02
CA ASP A 61 23.71 19.85 -14.44
C ASP A 61 22.19 19.76 -14.67
N LEU A 62 21.35 19.88 -13.62
CA LEU A 62 19.89 19.83 -13.80
C LEU A 62 19.33 21.14 -14.36
N SER A 63 18.61 21.03 -15.47
CA SER A 63 17.83 22.12 -16.06
C SER A 63 16.46 22.24 -15.40
N PHE A 64 15.80 23.41 -15.51
CA PHE A 64 14.42 23.59 -15.02
C PHE A 64 13.43 22.51 -15.52
N PRO A 65 13.45 22.10 -16.79
CA PRO A 65 12.68 20.95 -17.27
C PRO A 65 12.89 19.65 -16.48
N ASP A 66 14.11 19.37 -16.03
CA ASP A 66 14.41 18.15 -15.26
C ASP A 66 13.74 18.17 -13.89
N TYR A 67 13.76 19.31 -13.20
CA TYR A 67 13.02 19.49 -11.95
C TYR A 67 11.52 19.30 -12.13
N MET A 68 10.96 19.88 -13.20
CA MET A 68 9.54 19.74 -13.51
C MET A 68 9.16 18.30 -13.84
N ALA A 69 10.02 17.56 -14.54
CA ALA A 69 9.79 16.17 -14.87
C ALA A 69 9.73 15.28 -13.61
N VAL A 70 10.66 15.46 -12.67
CA VAL A 70 10.66 14.70 -11.41
C VAL A 70 9.47 15.09 -10.53
N GLN A 71 9.14 16.38 -10.43
CA GLN A 71 7.96 16.83 -9.69
C GLN A 71 6.65 16.26 -10.28
N ALA A 72 6.54 16.24 -11.61
CA ALA A 72 5.37 15.67 -12.30
C ALA A 72 5.25 14.16 -12.08
N SER A 73 6.38 13.42 -12.12
CA SER A 73 6.43 12.00 -11.80
C SER A 73 5.92 11.73 -10.38
N ALA A 74 6.48 12.43 -9.38
CA ALA A 74 6.07 12.27 -7.99
C ALA A 74 4.59 12.61 -7.81
N ARG A 75 4.10 13.69 -8.42
CA ARG A 75 2.68 14.08 -8.33
C ARG A 75 1.75 13.03 -8.92
N SER A 76 2.05 12.54 -10.13
CA SER A 76 1.25 11.51 -10.79
C SER A 76 1.18 10.24 -9.94
N LEU A 77 2.30 9.83 -9.34
CA LEU A 77 2.30 8.64 -8.51
C LEU A 77 1.52 8.86 -7.20
N MET A 78 1.59 10.04 -6.59
CA MET A 78 0.76 10.37 -5.41
C MET A 78 -0.75 10.35 -5.73
N GLU A 79 -1.14 10.80 -6.93
CA GLU A 79 -2.54 10.71 -7.40
C GLU A 79 -2.98 9.23 -7.49
N GLU A 80 -2.15 8.36 -8.05
CA GLU A 80 -2.40 6.92 -8.14
C GLU A 80 -2.44 6.22 -6.78
N VAL A 81 -1.48 6.51 -5.90
CA VAL A 81 -1.43 5.97 -4.54
C VAL A 81 -2.68 6.37 -3.76
N THR A 82 -3.12 7.63 -3.87
CA THR A 82 -4.35 8.10 -3.22
C THR A 82 -5.57 7.30 -3.65
N MET A 83 -5.72 7.06 -4.95
CA MET A 83 -6.80 6.22 -5.47
C MET A 83 -6.70 4.78 -4.96
N ARG A 84 -5.48 4.24 -4.82
CA ARG A 84 -5.26 2.89 -4.30
C ARG A 84 -5.59 2.75 -2.82
N GLU A 85 -5.20 3.72 -2.00
CA GLU A 85 -5.53 3.81 -0.58
C GLU A 85 -7.05 3.91 -0.36
N MET A 86 -7.77 4.69 -1.17
CA MET A 86 -9.23 4.71 -1.12
C MET A 86 -9.85 3.33 -1.38
N MET A 87 -9.32 2.57 -2.35
CA MET A 87 -9.79 1.20 -2.61
C MET A 87 -9.45 0.24 -1.48
N LEU A 88 -8.27 0.35 -0.88
CA LEU A 88 -7.88 -0.45 0.28
C LEU A 88 -8.77 -0.16 1.48
N GLN A 89 -9.08 1.12 1.73
CA GLN A 89 -10.02 1.52 2.79
C GLN A 89 -11.42 0.93 2.58
N MET A 90 -11.93 0.91 1.34
CA MET A 90 -13.21 0.27 1.03
C MET A 90 -13.18 -1.24 1.30
N LYS A 91 -12.12 -1.94 0.87
CA LYS A 91 -11.93 -3.37 1.16
C LYS A 91 -11.85 -3.63 2.67
N PHE A 92 -11.06 -2.85 3.39
CA PHE A 92 -10.91 -2.95 4.84
C PHE A 92 -12.26 -2.84 5.53
N ASN A 93 -13.06 -1.82 5.19
CA ASN A 93 -14.37 -1.61 5.79
C ASN A 93 -15.32 -2.79 5.55
N GLN A 94 -15.31 -3.37 4.35
CA GLN A 94 -16.12 -4.55 4.02
C GLN A 94 -15.68 -5.78 4.83
N ILE A 95 -14.37 -6.03 4.93
CA ILE A 95 -13.84 -7.17 5.67
C ILE A 95 -14.04 -7.00 7.18
N ALA A 96 -13.83 -5.79 7.71
CA ALA A 96 -14.00 -5.48 9.12
C ALA A 96 -15.47 -5.62 9.57
N ALA A 97 -16.43 -5.43 8.67
CA ALA A 97 -17.84 -5.69 8.95
C ALA A 97 -18.11 -7.17 9.26
N LEU A 98 -17.38 -8.11 8.63
CA LEU A 98 -17.51 -9.55 8.85
C LEU A 98 -17.05 -10.02 10.25
N LEU A 99 -16.37 -9.16 11.01
CA LEU A 99 -15.95 -9.44 12.38
C LEU A 99 -16.95 -8.96 13.44
N LYS A 100 -17.97 -8.18 13.04
CA LYS A 100 -18.97 -7.61 13.95
C LYS A 100 -20.20 -8.48 14.15
N ASP A 101 -20.29 -9.57 13.38
CA ASP A 101 -21.34 -10.60 13.44
C ASP A 101 -20.76 -11.93 13.96
#